data_AF-A0A9E3AFT6-F1
#
_entry.id   AF-A0A9E3AFT6-F1
#
_cell.length_a   1.000
_cell.length_b   1.000
_cell.length_c   1.000
_cell.angle_alpha   90.00
_cell.angle_beta   90.00
_cell.angle_gamma   90.00
#
_symmetry.space_group_name_H-M   'P 1'
#
loop_
_entity.id
_entity.type
_entity.pdbx_description
1 polymer ?
#
loop_
_entity_poly.entity_id
_entity_poly.type
_entity_poly.pdbx_seq_one_letter_code
_entity_poly.pdbx_strand_id
1 'polypeptide(L)'
;MERELVTTLTHGKVKAEIYSLSVPGEFCVVYSDADGKILEETPLTGISTYHQRKPEIMERLAELADGAEPDPEPGRGDSGEYHN
;
A
#
# COMPACT_ATOMS: atom_id res chain seq x y z
N MET A 1 14.50 -5.93 -3.82
CA MET A 1 13.54 -6.81 -3.11
C MET A 1 12.59 -7.36 -4.14
N GLU A 2 12.52 -8.68 -4.27
CA GLU A 2 11.56 -9.33 -5.15
C GLU A 2 10.20 -9.32 -4.45
N ARG A 3 9.22 -8.62 -5.05
CA ARG A 3 7.85 -8.51 -4.58
C ARG A 3 6.98 -9.20 -5.63
N GLU A 4 6.23 -10.23 -5.26
CA GLU A 4 5.32 -10.92 -6.18
C GLU A 4 3.90 -10.40 -5.96
N LEU A 5 3.26 -9.90 -7.03
CA LEU A 5 1.88 -9.42 -6.94
C LEU A 5 0.95 -10.62 -6.71
N VAL A 6 0.30 -10.66 -5.55
CA VAL A 6 -0.63 -11.71 -5.16
C VAL A 6 -2.03 -11.38 -5.63
N THR A 7 -2.47 -10.15 -5.39
CA THR A 7 -3.82 -9.72 -5.78
C THR A 7 -3.93 -8.20 -5.87
N THR A 8 -4.99 -7.75 -6.52
CA THR A 8 -5.33 -6.33 -6.64
C THR A 8 -6.78 -6.14 -6.22
N LEU A 9 -7.00 -5.18 -5.33
CA LEU A 9 -8.31 -4.73 -4.88
C LEU A 9 -8.56 -3.33 -5.45
N THR A 10 -9.81 -3.02 -5.81
CA THR A 10 -10.18 -1.72 -6.37
C THR A 10 -11.43 -1.18 -5.67
N HIS A 11 -11.47 0.13 -5.46
CA HIS A 11 -12.61 0.84 -4.89
C HIS A 11 -12.68 2.25 -5.48
N GLY A 12 -13.71 2.50 -6.27
CA GLY A 12 -13.86 3.75 -7.00
C GLY A 12 -12.66 4.01 -7.92
N LYS A 13 -11.94 5.10 -7.65
CA LYS A 13 -10.74 5.54 -8.39
C LYS A 13 -9.42 5.03 -7.79
N VAL A 14 -9.47 4.29 -6.68
CA VAL A 14 -8.26 3.86 -5.95
C VAL A 14 -8.11 2.35 -6.06
N LYS A 15 -6.87 1.87 -6.06
CA LYS A 15 -6.54 0.44 -6.03
C LYS A 15 -5.53 0.13 -4.93
N ALA A 16 -5.61 -1.07 -4.36
CA ALA A 16 -4.64 -1.65 -3.45
C ALA A 16 -4.02 -2.89 -4.11
N GLU A 17 -2.72 -2.86 -4.33
CA GLU A 17 -1.93 -3.97 -4.86
C GLU A 17 -1.25 -4.68 -3.69
N ILE A 18 -1.56 -5.95 -3.49
CA ILE A 18 -0.99 -6.76 -2.41
C ILE A 18 0.13 -7.62 -2.99
N TYR A 19 1.33 -7.41 -2.48
CA TYR A 19 2.52 -8.15 -2.84
C TYR A 19 2.92 -9.10 -1.71
N SER A 20 3.31 -10.32 -2.03
CA SER A 20 4.06 -11.17 -1.11
C SER A 20 5.53 -10.83 -1.19
N LEU A 21 6.17 -10.73 -0.03
CA LEU A 21 7.61 -10.54 0.08
C LEU A 21 8.34 -11.88 0.14
N SER A 22 9.66 -11.86 0.01
CA SER A 22 10.49 -13.07 0.03
C SER A 22 10.43 -13.85 1.36
N VAL A 23 9.91 -13.23 2.42
CA VAL A 23 9.75 -13.86 3.73
C VAL A 23 8.31 -14.40 3.85
N PRO A 24 8.14 -15.69 4.17
CA PRO A 24 6.81 -16.28 4.33
C PRO A 24 6.04 -15.58 5.44
N GLY A 25 4.84 -15.08 5.09
CA GLY A 25 3.97 -14.34 6.00
C GLY A 25 4.15 -12.82 5.95
N GLU A 26 5.17 -12.31 5.24
CA GLU A 26 5.30 -10.87 5.01
C GLU A 26 4.62 -10.47 3.70
N PHE A 27 3.69 -9.54 3.79
CA PHE A 27 3.01 -8.94 2.65
C PHE A 27 3.22 -7.43 2.66
N CYS A 28 3.09 -6.80 1.49
CA CYS A 28 3.08 -5.35 1.36
C CYS A 28 1.84 -4.94 0.58
N VAL A 29 1.10 -3.96 1.07
CA VAL A 29 -0.05 -3.39 0.39
C VAL A 29 0.32 -2.01 -0.13
N VAL A 30 0.21 -1.81 -1.43
CA VAL A 30 0.48 -0.54 -2.10
C VAL A 30 -0.84 0.04 -2.56
N TYR A 31 -1.26 1.14 -1.94
CA TYR A 31 -2.43 1.90 -2.35
C TYR A 31 -2.01 2.92 -3.41
N SER A 32 -2.74 2.98 -4.51
CA SER A 32 -2.50 3.93 -5.60
C SER A 32 -3.79 4.46 -6.20
N ASP A 33 -3.75 5.69 -6.68
CA ASP A 33 -4.89 6.33 -7.36
C ASP A 33 -5.04 5.82 -8.82
N ALA A 34 -6.07 6.28 -9.53
CA ALA A 34 -6.39 5.88 -10.90
C ALA A 34 -5.27 6.24 -11.89
N ASP A 35 -4.49 7.27 -11.56
CA ASP A 35 -3.31 7.68 -12.33
C ASP A 35 -2.08 6.79 -12.08
N GLY A 36 -2.18 5.80 -11.18
CA GLY A 36 -1.08 4.93 -10.78
C GLY A 36 -0.10 5.58 -9.80
N LYS A 37 -0.40 6.78 -9.30
CA LYS A 37 0.35 7.42 -8.23
C LYS A 37 0.18 6.63 -6.93
N ILE A 38 1.29 6.20 -6.34
CA ILE A 38 1.30 5.58 -5.01
C ILE A 38 0.86 6.64 -4.00
N LEU A 39 -0.19 6.31 -3.27
CA LEU A 39 -0.72 7.11 -2.17
C LEU A 39 -0.07 6.68 -0.87
N GLU A 40 -0.06 5.37 -0.59
CA GLU A 40 0.39 4.81 0.69
C GLU A 40 0.95 3.40 0.49
N GLU A 41 1.96 3.03 1.26
CA GLU A 41 2.48 1.65 1.33
C GLU A 41 2.40 1.14 2.76
N THR A 42 1.64 0.07 2.99
CA THR A 42 1.50 -0.57 4.30
C THR A 42 2.17 -1.94 4.30
N PRO A 43 3.31 -2.11 5.01
CA PRO A 43 3.87 -3.43 5.25
C PRO A 43 3.00 -4.20 6.24
N LEU A 44 2.57 -5.40 5.86
CA LEU A 44 1.89 -6.35 6.73
C LEU A 44 2.94 -7.35 7.23
N THR A 45 3.50 -7.06 8.39
CA THR A 45 4.47 -7.92 9.08
C THR A 45 3.77 -8.71 10.20
N GLY A 46 4.15 -9.97 10.37
CA GLY A 46 3.63 -10.86 11.41
C GLY A 46 2.96 -12.14 10.89
N ILE A 47 2.37 -12.92 11.78
CA ILE A 47 1.70 -14.21 11.46
C ILE A 47 0.38 -13.97 10.68
N SER A 48 -0.05 -12.71 10.56
CA SER A 48 -1.33 -12.33 9.96
C SER A 48 -1.23 -12.27 8.44
N THR A 49 -1.98 -13.13 7.76
CA THR A 49 -2.07 -13.14 6.29
C THR A 49 -2.91 -11.97 5.78
N TYR A 50 -2.67 -11.52 4.54
CA TYR A 50 -3.50 -10.48 3.91
C TYR A 50 -5.00 -10.83 3.90
N HIS A 51 -5.38 -12.11 3.92
CA HIS A 51 -6.77 -12.54 4.01
C HIS A 51 -7.44 -12.12 5.31
N GLN A 52 -6.72 -12.14 6.43
CA GLN A 52 -7.24 -11.72 7.74
C GLN A 52 -7.36 -10.20 7.82
N ARG A 53 -6.45 -9.48 7.16
CA ARG A 53 -6.44 -8.01 7.11
C ARG A 53 -7.20 -7.43 5.92
N LYS A 54 -7.80 -8.27 5.07
CA LYS A 54 -8.62 -7.86 3.93
C LYS A 54 -9.71 -6.84 4.29
N PRO A 55 -10.49 -6.99 5.39
CA PRO A 55 -11.46 -5.96 5.78
C PRO A 55 -10.78 -4.62 6.10
N GLU A 56 -9.64 -4.62 6.80
CA GLU A 56 -8.88 -3.40 7.11
C GLU A 56 -8.32 -2.73 5.85
N ILE A 57 -7.79 -3.53 4.90
CA ILE A 57 -7.30 -3.02 3.62
C ILE A 57 -8.45 -2.38 2.81
N MET A 58 -9.62 -3.02 2.81
CA MET A 58 -10.80 -2.48 2.13
C MET A 58 -11.32 -1.21 2.77
N GLU A 59 -11.33 -1.14 4.11
CA GLU A 59 -11.70 0.07 4.85
C GLU A 59 -10.76 1.22 4.49
N ARG A 60 -9.44 0.99 4.54
CA ARG A 60 -8.43 2.00 4.18
C ARG A 60 -8.55 2.45 2.74
N LEU A 61 -8.80 1.52 1.83
CA LEU A 61 -9.02 1.82 0.41
C LEU A 61 -10.26 2.71 0.20
N ALA A 62 -11.32 2.50 0.98
CA ALA A 62 -12.53 3.33 0.94
C ALA A 62 -12.28 4.73 1.51
N GLU A 63 -11.53 4.84 2.61
CA GLU A 63 -11.11 6.14 3.16
C GLU A 63 -10.32 6.96 2.14
N LEU A 64 -9.32 6.34 1.49
CA LEU A 64 -8.53 6.99 0.43
C LEU A 64 -9.38 7.41 -0.77
N ALA A 65 -10.41 6.62 -1.11
CA ALA A 65 -11.34 6.95 -2.18
C ALA A 65 -12.23 8.16 -1.84
N ASP A 66 -12.60 8.33 -0.57
CA ASP A 66 -13.36 9.46 -0.05
C ASP A 66 -12.51 10.74 0.07
N GLY A 67 -11.18 10.61 -0.04
CA GLY A 67 -10.23 11.73 0.03
C GLY A 67 -9.54 11.86 1.38
N ALA A 68 -9.49 10.78 2.18
CA ALA A 68 -8.65 10.73 3.36
C ALA A 68 -7.18 11.00 3.00
N GLU A 69 -6.49 11.66 3.93
CA GLU A 69 -5.08 11.98 3.76
C GLU A 69 -4.26 10.67 3.79
N PRO A 70 -3.52 10.35 2.72
CA PRO A 70 -2.68 9.16 2.71
C PRO A 70 -1.52 9.34 3.68
N ASP A 71 -1.11 8.27 4.36
CA ASP A 71 0.05 8.32 5.24
C ASP A 71 1.32 8.31 4.38
N PRO A 72 2.12 9.39 4.37
CA PRO A 72 3.32 9.47 3.55
C PRO A 72 4.45 8.64 4.21
N GLU A 73 4.43 7.34 3.91
CA GLU A 73 5.54 6.39 3.97
C GLU A 73 6.08 5.91 5.33
N PRO A 74 6.51 4.63 5.38
CA PRO A 74 7.79 4.28 5.99
C PRO A 74 8.91 4.36 4.93
N GLY A 75 9.47 5.56 4.74
CA GLY A 75 10.84 5.76 4.29
C GLY A 75 11.12 5.95 2.79
N ARG A 76 10.90 7.16 2.29
CA ARG A 76 11.72 7.80 1.25
C ARG A 76 11.72 9.32 1.41
N GLY A 77 12.21 9.76 2.57
CA GLY A 77 12.93 11.03 2.60
C GLY A 77 14.15 10.93 1.67
N ASP A 78 14.04 11.49 0.47
CA ASP A 78 15.00 12.50 0.00
C ASP A 78 14.36 13.23 -1.20
N SER A 79 13.56 14.25 -0.89
CA SER A 79 13.41 15.38 -1.79
C SER A 79 14.80 15.99 -1.94
N GLY A 80 15.50 15.63 -3.00
CA GLY A 80 16.74 16.29 -3.34
C GLY A 80 16.46 17.77 -3.62
N GLU A 81 16.85 18.64 -2.70
CA GLU A 81 17.14 20.05 -2.96
C GLU A 81 18.16 20.55 -1.91
N TYR A 82 19.46 20.29 -2.16
CA TYR A 82 20.49 21.22 -1.70
C TYR A 82 20.44 22.43 -2.64
N HIS A 83 19.70 23.47 -2.26
CA HIS A 83 19.72 24.76 -2.94
C HIS A 83 20.65 25.73 -2.19
N ASN A 84 21.74 26.08 -2.88
CA ASN A 84 22.76 27.13 -2.62
C ASN A 84 23.65 27.04 -1.39
#